data_AF-A0A2Z6MXP9-F1
#
_entry.id   AF-A0A2Z6MXP9-F1
#
_cell.length_a   1.000
_cell.length_b   1.000
_cell.length_c   1.000
_cell.angle_alpha   90.00
_cell.angle_beta   90.00
_cell.angle_gamma   90.00
#
_symmetry.space_group_name_H-M   'P 1'
#
loop_
_entity.id
_entity.type
_entity.pdbx_description
1 polymer ?
#
loop_
_entity_poly.entity_id
_entity_poly.type
_entity_poly.pdbx_seq_one_letter_code
_entity_poly.pdbx_strand_id
1 'polypeptide(L)'
;MADCEECIDCKSTKSNLCSKFPFKISPSMLRYDTSRFTDLNGEIIHHFIFVSSFSEYTVVDIANLLKIDPAIPPNRACLLSCGVSTGVGAAWKTANVEPGSTVAIFGLGCIGLAVAEGARLCGATRIIGVDIKPEKFEIGKKFGITDFVHAGECENKSVSQVIIEMTGGGADYCFECVGKTLMGSIFGGLKPKTDVPILFKRYMDKTLNYVNMQYFK
;
A
#
# COMPACT_ATOMS: atom_id res chain seq x y z
N MET A 1 1.73 -4.76 -9.49
CA MET A 1 1.58 -4.22 -10.86
C MET A 1 2.46 -5.01 -11.81
N ALA A 2 2.08 -5.13 -13.09
CA ALA A 2 2.93 -5.82 -14.04
C ALA A 2 4.25 -5.06 -14.24
N ASP A 3 5.35 -5.80 -14.39
CA ASP A 3 6.67 -5.28 -14.74
C ASP A 3 7.30 -6.18 -15.80
N CYS A 4 7.26 -5.74 -17.06
CA CYS A 4 7.83 -6.48 -18.17
C CYS A 4 9.31 -6.20 -18.42
N GLU A 5 9.92 -5.26 -17.68
CA GLU A 5 11.35 -4.85 -17.79
C GLU A 5 11.78 -4.25 -19.14
N GLU A 6 10.95 -4.33 -20.18
CA GLU A 6 11.33 -3.95 -21.55
C GLU A 6 10.69 -2.64 -22.03
N CYS A 7 9.46 -2.34 -21.59
CA CYS A 7 8.71 -1.18 -22.05
C CYS A 7 9.22 0.15 -21.47
N ILE A 8 8.83 1.27 -22.08
CA ILE A 8 9.30 2.61 -21.71
C ILE A 8 9.03 2.94 -20.23
N ASP A 9 7.86 2.59 -19.70
CA ASP A 9 7.53 2.82 -18.29
C ASP A 9 8.29 1.91 -17.34
N CYS A 10 8.46 0.64 -17.69
CA CYS A 10 9.26 -0.30 -16.91
C CYS A 10 10.73 0.13 -16.83
N LYS A 11 11.26 0.78 -17.87
CA LYS A 11 12.62 1.35 -17.89
C LYS A 11 12.72 2.74 -17.25
N SER A 12 11.63 3.49 -17.17
CA SER A 12 11.58 4.82 -16.57
C SER A 12 11.78 4.78 -15.06
N THR A 13 12.40 5.79 -14.45
CA THR A 13 12.48 5.90 -12.98
C THR A 13 11.22 6.49 -12.35
N LYS A 14 10.28 7.00 -13.16
CA LYS A 14 9.12 7.79 -12.71
C LYS A 14 7.80 7.03 -12.68
N SER A 15 7.68 5.94 -13.44
CA SER A 15 6.42 5.21 -13.63
C SER A 15 6.56 3.77 -13.19
N ASN A 16 5.54 3.23 -12.52
CA ASN A 16 5.40 1.81 -12.21
C ASN A 16 4.22 1.15 -12.97
N LEU A 17 3.69 1.84 -13.98
CA LEU A 17 2.56 1.37 -14.80
C LEU A 17 3.07 0.83 -16.13
N CYS A 18 3.14 -0.49 -16.27
CA CYS A 18 3.64 -1.13 -17.49
C CYS A 18 2.75 -0.82 -18.71
N SER A 19 3.32 -0.17 -19.74
CA SER A 19 2.62 0.05 -21.02
C SER A 19 2.31 -1.23 -21.80
N LYS A 20 3.11 -2.29 -21.65
CA LYS A 20 2.90 -3.58 -22.37
C LYS A 20 1.78 -4.40 -21.75
N PHE A 21 1.61 -4.30 -20.43
CA PHE A 21 0.57 -4.99 -19.66
C PHE A 21 -0.13 -3.96 -18.78
N PRO A 22 -0.95 -3.08 -19.39
CA PRO A 22 -1.61 -2.01 -18.66
C PRO A 22 -2.59 -2.58 -17.64
N PHE A 23 -2.75 -1.88 -16.52
CA PHE A 23 -3.74 -2.25 -15.52
C PHE A 23 -5.14 -2.07 -16.09
N LYS A 24 -5.83 -3.19 -16.29
CA LYS A 24 -7.22 -3.25 -16.75
C LYS A 24 -7.96 -4.33 -15.98
N ILE A 25 -9.01 -3.97 -15.25
CA ILE A 25 -9.89 -4.98 -14.66
C ILE A 25 -10.48 -5.79 -15.82
N SER A 26 -10.11 -7.06 -15.89
CA SER A 26 -10.49 -7.99 -16.94
C SER A 26 -10.88 -9.31 -16.31
N PRO A 27 -11.93 -9.99 -16.81
CA PRO A 27 -12.32 -11.33 -16.34
C PRO A 27 -11.33 -12.43 -16.76
N SER A 28 -10.32 -12.10 -17.56
CA SER A 28 -9.40 -13.03 -18.21
C SER A 28 -7.94 -12.65 -17.98
N MET A 29 -7.02 -13.58 -18.25
CA MET A 29 -5.57 -13.32 -18.22
C MET A 29 -5.19 -12.27 -19.27
N LEU A 30 -4.38 -11.27 -18.88
CA LEU A 30 -4.01 -10.15 -19.76
C LEU A 30 -3.36 -10.58 -21.08
N ARG A 31 -2.45 -11.55 -21.06
CA ARG A 31 -1.66 -11.93 -22.25
C ARG A 31 -2.47 -12.71 -23.28
N TYR A 32 -3.38 -13.56 -22.83
CA TYR A 32 -4.02 -14.57 -23.67
C TYR A 32 -5.54 -14.41 -23.75
N ASP A 33 -6.11 -13.42 -23.07
CA ASP A 33 -7.54 -13.12 -22.99
C ASP A 33 -8.42 -14.36 -22.74
N THR A 34 -7.91 -15.28 -21.92
CA THR A 34 -8.54 -16.56 -21.58
C THR A 34 -8.47 -16.81 -20.09
N SER A 35 -9.37 -17.64 -19.56
CA SER A 35 -9.27 -18.12 -18.19
C SER A 35 -8.38 -19.36 -18.09
N ARG A 36 -7.99 -19.69 -16.86
CA ARG A 36 -7.30 -20.92 -16.46
C ARG A 36 -8.10 -21.70 -15.41
N PHE A 37 -9.31 -21.23 -15.12
CA PHE A 37 -10.20 -21.80 -14.14
C PHE A 37 -11.52 -22.16 -14.80
N THR A 38 -11.99 -23.36 -14.49
CA THR A 38 -13.33 -23.83 -14.77
C THR A 38 -13.91 -24.40 -13.48
N ASP A 39 -15.23 -24.34 -13.34
CA ASP A 39 -15.92 -25.04 -12.27
C ASP A 39 -16.05 -26.55 -12.60
N LEU A 40 -16.79 -27.29 -11.77
CA LEU A 40 -17.03 -28.72 -11.96
C LEU A 40 -17.92 -29.04 -13.18
N ASN A 41 -18.69 -28.07 -13.67
CA ASN A 41 -19.56 -28.21 -14.82
C ASN A 41 -18.86 -27.79 -16.14
N GLY A 42 -17.62 -27.32 -16.05
CA GLY A 42 -16.86 -26.80 -17.18
C GLY A 42 -17.16 -25.33 -17.50
N GLU A 43 -17.92 -24.63 -16.65
CA GLU A 43 -18.18 -23.20 -16.78
C GLU A 43 -16.93 -22.39 -16.42
N ILE A 44 -16.67 -21.33 -17.18
CA ILE A 44 -15.49 -20.49 -16.99
C ILE A 44 -15.61 -19.71 -15.68
N ILE A 45 -14.62 -19.87 -14.81
CA ILE A 45 -14.43 -18.99 -13.64
C ILE A 45 -13.47 -17.87 -14.04
N HIS A 46 -13.82 -16.63 -13.72
CA HIS A 46 -13.02 -15.47 -14.11
C HIS A 46 -11.80 -15.26 -13.22
N HIS A 47 -10.76 -14.66 -13.82
CA HIS A 47 -9.60 -14.18 -13.08
C HIS A 47 -9.90 -12.87 -12.36
N PHE A 48 -9.17 -12.62 -11.28
CA PHE A 48 -9.24 -11.36 -10.54
C PHE A 48 -7.86 -10.76 -10.32
N ILE A 49 -7.67 -9.52 -10.79
CA ILE A 49 -6.44 -8.71 -10.65
C ILE A 49 -5.17 -9.50 -11.03
N PHE A 50 -5.27 -10.36 -12.05
CA PHE A 50 -4.14 -11.09 -12.65
C PHE A 50 -3.38 -12.05 -11.72
N VAL A 51 -3.91 -12.33 -10.53
CA VAL A 51 -3.30 -13.23 -9.54
C VAL A 51 -4.25 -14.35 -9.13
N SER A 52 -5.53 -14.03 -8.85
CA SER A 52 -6.54 -15.02 -8.44
C SER A 52 -6.08 -15.90 -7.28
N SER A 53 -5.60 -15.30 -6.18
CA SER A 53 -4.91 -15.98 -5.08
C SER A 53 -5.81 -16.79 -4.13
N PHE A 54 -7.12 -16.83 -4.35
CA PHE A 54 -8.06 -17.63 -3.55
C PHE A 54 -8.29 -19.00 -4.20
N SER A 55 -7.18 -19.69 -4.46
CA SER A 55 -7.12 -21.03 -5.02
C SER A 55 -5.81 -21.68 -4.57
N GLU A 56 -5.80 -23.00 -4.36
CA GLU A 56 -4.58 -23.74 -4.00
C GLU A 56 -3.52 -23.65 -5.12
N TYR A 57 -3.97 -23.54 -6.37
CA TYR A 57 -3.13 -23.35 -7.55
C TYR A 57 -3.65 -22.18 -8.38
N THR A 58 -2.72 -21.39 -8.92
CA THR A 58 -3.04 -20.31 -9.86
C THR A 58 -2.01 -20.24 -10.98
N VAL A 59 -2.40 -19.65 -12.09
CA VAL A 59 -1.53 -19.38 -13.24
C VAL A 59 -1.39 -17.87 -13.35
N VAL A 60 -0.16 -17.37 -13.25
CA VAL A 60 0.16 -15.95 -13.34
C VAL A 60 1.10 -15.67 -14.50
N ASP A 61 1.00 -14.47 -15.08
CA ASP A 61 1.99 -14.02 -16.06
C ASP A 61 3.32 -13.73 -15.37
N ILE A 62 4.44 -14.05 -16.03
CA ILE A 62 5.79 -13.75 -15.51
C ILE A 62 5.99 -12.25 -15.24
N ALA A 63 5.28 -11.37 -15.96
CA ALA A 63 5.31 -9.93 -15.70
C ALA A 63 4.68 -9.55 -14.35
N ASN A 64 3.82 -10.40 -13.78
CA ASN A 64 3.18 -10.18 -12.46
C ASN A 64 3.84 -10.99 -11.34
N LEU A 65 4.96 -11.67 -11.62
CA LEU A 65 5.66 -12.53 -10.67
C LEU A 65 6.99 -11.89 -10.25
N LEU A 66 7.26 -11.91 -8.94
CA LEU A 66 8.55 -11.54 -8.36
C LEU A 66 9.11 -12.74 -7.61
N LYS A 67 10.31 -13.19 -7.99
CA LYS A 67 11.06 -14.15 -7.19
C LYS A 67 11.60 -13.46 -5.94
N ILE A 68 11.35 -14.06 -4.78
CA ILE A 68 11.84 -13.57 -3.48
C ILE A 68 12.84 -14.56 -2.90
N ASP A 69 13.58 -14.12 -1.87
CA ASP A 69 14.48 -14.98 -1.12
C ASP A 69 13.68 -16.10 -0.41
N PRO A 70 14.04 -17.39 -0.61
CA PRO A 70 13.33 -18.52 0.01
C PRO A 70 13.40 -18.53 1.54
N ALA A 71 14.32 -17.80 2.17
CA ALA A 71 14.38 -17.65 3.62
C ALA A 71 13.23 -16.81 4.20
N ILE A 72 12.52 -16.07 3.35
CA ILE A 72 11.42 -15.20 3.78
C ILE A 72 10.13 -16.02 3.87
N PRO A 73 9.47 -16.06 5.04
CA PRO A 73 8.30 -16.90 5.23
C PRO A 73 7.11 -16.36 4.39
N PRO A 74 6.43 -17.21 3.60
CA PRO A 74 5.36 -16.77 2.69
C PRO A 74 4.22 -16.00 3.36
N ASN A 75 3.86 -16.37 4.60
CA ASN A 75 2.80 -15.71 5.38
C ASN A 75 3.12 -14.26 5.77
N ARG A 76 4.38 -13.82 5.65
CA ARG A 76 4.78 -12.42 5.81
C ARG A 76 5.01 -11.75 4.47
N ALA A 77 5.59 -12.49 3.51
CA ALA A 77 5.85 -11.99 2.17
C ALA A 77 4.57 -11.57 1.43
N CYS A 78 3.45 -12.28 1.64
CA CYS A 78 2.19 -11.98 0.98
C CYS A 78 1.68 -10.55 1.24
N LEU A 79 1.99 -9.96 2.41
CA LEU A 79 1.55 -8.62 2.79
C LEU A 79 2.18 -7.53 1.90
N LEU A 80 3.39 -7.78 1.39
CA LEU A 80 4.15 -6.88 0.51
C LEU A 80 3.67 -6.93 -0.95
N SER A 81 2.71 -7.78 -1.29
CA SER A 81 2.17 -7.85 -2.65
C SER A 81 1.13 -6.76 -2.96
N CYS A 82 0.55 -6.14 -1.92
CA CYS A 82 -0.53 -5.17 -2.08
C CYS A 82 -0.49 -4.05 -1.03
N GLY A 83 -1.24 -4.18 0.08
CA GLY A 83 -1.54 -3.06 0.98
C GLY A 83 -0.31 -2.42 1.61
N VAL A 84 0.66 -3.24 2.04
CA VAL A 84 1.87 -2.76 2.71
C VAL A 84 2.77 -1.98 1.77
N SER A 85 3.09 -2.57 0.62
CA SER A 85 3.90 -1.89 -0.40
C SER A 85 3.22 -0.62 -0.90
N THR A 86 1.88 -0.64 -1.01
CA THR A 86 1.11 0.55 -1.42
C THR A 86 1.26 1.68 -0.42
N GLY A 87 1.06 1.43 0.88
CA GLY A 87 1.14 2.47 1.90
C GLY A 87 2.55 3.01 2.09
N VAL A 88 3.55 2.14 2.26
CA VAL A 88 4.94 2.61 2.38
C VAL A 88 5.43 3.30 1.12
N GLY A 89 5.04 2.77 -0.04
CA GLY A 89 5.30 3.39 -1.33
C GLY A 89 4.77 4.80 -1.45
N ALA A 90 3.52 5.01 -1.02
CA ALA A 90 2.89 6.32 -1.08
C ALA A 90 3.70 7.35 -0.29
N ALA A 91 4.16 7.03 0.92
CA ALA A 91 4.98 7.94 1.71
C ALA A 91 6.41 8.11 1.16
N TRP A 92 7.11 6.99 0.93
CA TRP A 92 8.53 7.00 0.60
C TRP A 92 8.83 7.41 -0.85
N LYS A 93 8.01 6.94 -1.80
CA LYS A 93 8.30 7.07 -3.23
C LYS A 93 7.44 8.12 -3.92
N THR A 94 6.12 8.09 -3.69
CA THR A 94 5.21 9.04 -4.34
C THR A 94 5.33 10.42 -3.73
N ALA A 95 5.04 10.53 -2.43
CA ALA A 95 5.08 11.81 -1.72
C ALA A 95 6.51 12.25 -1.41
N ASN A 96 7.44 11.29 -1.33
CA ASN A 96 8.82 11.52 -0.94
C ASN A 96 8.90 12.37 0.34
N VAL A 97 8.24 11.87 1.39
CA VAL A 97 8.15 12.55 2.69
C VAL A 97 9.54 12.93 3.18
N GLU A 98 9.69 14.18 3.60
CA GLU A 98 10.96 14.72 4.07
C GLU A 98 11.15 14.49 5.58
N PRO A 99 12.41 14.34 6.05
CA PRO A 99 12.68 14.30 7.48
C PRO A 99 12.22 15.59 8.16
N GLY A 100 11.61 15.47 9.34
CA GLY A 100 11.08 16.62 10.09
C GLY A 100 9.61 16.92 9.82
N SER A 101 9.02 16.41 8.74
CA SER A 101 7.66 16.75 8.33
C SER A 101 6.55 16.27 9.28
N THR A 102 5.42 16.96 9.21
CA THR A 102 4.12 16.57 9.77
C THR A 102 3.28 15.88 8.70
N VAL A 103 2.78 14.70 9.00
CA VAL A 103 1.97 13.88 8.08
C VAL A 103 0.58 13.63 8.67
N ALA A 104 -0.48 13.83 7.91
CA ALA A 104 -1.84 13.46 8.27
C ALA A 104 -2.33 12.26 7.44
N ILE A 105 -2.92 11.25 8.10
CA ILE A 105 -3.35 9.99 7.47
C ILE A 105 -4.81 9.75 7.80
N PHE A 106 -5.66 9.75 6.79
CA PHE A 106 -7.10 9.52 6.92
C PHE A 106 -7.42 8.04 6.67
N GLY A 107 -7.81 7.33 7.73
CA GLY A 107 -8.11 5.90 7.71
C GLY A 107 -6.92 5.06 8.16
N LEU A 108 -7.04 4.43 9.33
CA LEU A 108 -6.00 3.61 9.96
C LEU A 108 -6.23 2.11 9.73
N GLY A 109 -6.49 1.74 8.47
CA GLY A 109 -6.52 0.35 8.01
C GLY A 109 -5.13 -0.15 7.58
N CYS A 110 -5.08 -1.24 6.80
CA CYS A 110 -3.82 -1.81 6.28
C CYS A 110 -2.94 -0.80 5.55
N ILE A 111 -3.53 -0.04 4.63
CA ILE A 111 -2.79 0.95 3.85
C ILE A 111 -2.36 2.12 4.75
N GLY A 112 -3.25 2.69 5.55
CA GLY A 112 -2.92 3.85 6.39
C GLY A 112 -1.85 3.55 7.45
N LEU A 113 -1.88 2.38 8.07
CA LEU A 113 -0.82 1.95 8.98
C LEU A 113 0.52 1.73 8.26
N ALA A 114 0.48 1.23 7.02
CA ALA A 114 1.69 1.15 6.19
C ALA A 114 2.19 2.54 5.74
N VAL A 115 1.31 3.50 5.48
CA VAL A 115 1.70 4.91 5.24
C VAL A 115 2.39 5.49 6.47
N ALA A 116 1.85 5.27 7.68
CA ALA A 116 2.45 5.75 8.93
C ALA A 116 3.88 5.19 9.09
N GLU A 117 4.06 3.90 8.87
CA GLU A 117 5.38 3.27 8.91
C GLU A 117 6.33 3.82 7.84
N GLY A 118 5.81 4.09 6.63
CA GLY A 118 6.58 4.72 5.55
C GLY A 118 7.02 6.13 5.90
N ALA A 119 6.14 6.94 6.47
CA ALA A 119 6.42 8.30 6.93
C ALA A 119 7.45 8.29 8.07
N ARG A 120 7.29 7.37 9.04
CA ARG A 120 8.26 7.17 10.14
C ARG A 120 9.65 6.81 9.60
N LEU A 121 9.72 5.90 8.63
CA LEU A 121 10.98 5.53 7.97
C LEU A 121 11.64 6.69 7.22
N CYS A 122 10.84 7.63 6.71
CA CYS A 122 11.35 8.83 6.05
C CYS A 122 11.78 9.91 7.04
N GLY A 123 11.54 9.73 8.35
CA GLY A 123 11.93 10.67 9.40
C GLY A 123 10.90 11.75 9.71
N ALA A 124 9.61 11.54 9.36
CA ALA A 124 8.54 12.41 9.83
C ALA A 124 8.54 12.46 11.37
N THR A 125 8.40 13.66 11.94
CA THR A 125 8.46 13.87 13.40
C THR A 125 7.08 13.85 14.04
N ARG A 126 6.04 14.13 13.26
CA ARG A 126 4.66 14.13 13.70
C ARG A 126 3.78 13.42 12.69
N ILE A 127 3.06 12.40 13.14
CA ILE A 127 2.19 11.57 12.29
C ILE A 127 0.82 11.53 12.94
N ILE A 128 -0.14 12.24 12.33
CA ILE A 128 -1.50 12.41 12.82
C ILE A 128 -2.39 11.36 12.15
N GLY A 129 -2.91 10.41 12.93
CA GLY A 129 -3.87 9.44 12.47
C GLY A 129 -5.30 9.95 12.62
N VAL A 130 -6.12 9.80 11.58
CA VAL A 130 -7.54 10.17 11.60
C VAL A 130 -8.39 8.93 11.35
N ASP A 131 -9.26 8.58 12.29
CA ASP A 131 -10.23 7.48 12.13
C ASP A 131 -11.49 7.72 12.97
N ILE A 132 -12.52 6.90 12.79
CA ILE A 132 -13.75 6.90 13.63
C ILE A 132 -13.72 5.81 14.70
N LYS A 133 -12.61 5.09 14.80
CA LYS A 133 -12.41 3.97 15.71
C LYS A 133 -11.24 4.29 16.62
N PRO A 134 -11.48 4.75 17.86
CA PRO A 134 -10.41 5.16 18.77
C PRO A 134 -9.45 4.00 19.10
N GLU A 135 -9.91 2.76 19.07
CA GLU A 135 -9.09 1.57 19.31
C GLU A 135 -7.95 1.40 18.29
N LYS A 136 -8.08 1.99 17.09
CA LYS A 136 -7.02 1.96 16.08
C LYS A 136 -5.83 2.85 16.44
N PHE A 137 -6.00 3.83 17.33
CA PHE A 137 -4.90 4.67 17.76
C PHE A 137 -3.83 3.86 18.50
N GLU A 138 -4.24 2.95 19.38
CA GLU A 138 -3.30 2.12 20.15
C GLU A 138 -2.45 1.21 19.25
N ILE A 139 -3.05 0.67 18.19
CA ILE A 139 -2.30 -0.07 17.17
C ILE A 139 -1.42 0.90 16.37
N GLY A 140 -1.96 2.05 15.97
CA GLY A 140 -1.29 3.11 15.22
C GLY A 140 0.02 3.60 15.83
N LYS A 141 0.06 3.75 17.16
CA LYS A 141 1.29 4.14 17.89
C LYS A 141 2.46 3.21 17.61
N LYS A 142 2.20 1.91 17.41
CA LYS A 142 3.23 0.91 17.08
C LYS A 142 3.84 1.11 15.68
N PHE A 143 3.18 1.88 14.81
CA PHE A 143 3.60 2.22 13.44
C PHE A 143 4.05 3.69 13.33
N GLY A 144 4.28 4.38 14.46
CA GLY A 144 4.80 5.74 14.50
C GLY A 144 3.76 6.85 14.57
N ILE A 145 2.47 6.54 14.69
CA ILE A 145 1.44 7.57 14.89
C ILE A 145 1.65 8.26 16.24
N THR A 146 1.76 9.59 16.22
CA THR A 146 2.03 10.44 17.39
C THR A 146 0.76 11.07 17.95
N ASP A 147 -0.18 11.43 17.07
CA ASP A 147 -1.41 12.12 17.42
C ASP A 147 -2.60 11.40 16.78
N PHE A 148 -3.79 11.57 17.37
CA PHE A 148 -5.03 11.02 16.83
C PHE A 148 -6.14 12.05 16.79
N VAL A 149 -6.90 12.05 15.71
CA VAL A 149 -8.12 12.85 15.56
C VAL A 149 -9.28 11.91 15.27
N HIS A 150 -10.29 11.94 16.14
CA HIS A 150 -11.51 11.18 15.92
C HIS A 150 -12.43 11.94 14.95
N ALA A 151 -12.62 11.41 13.74
CA ALA A 151 -13.33 12.12 12.67
C ALA A 151 -14.83 12.37 12.97
N GLY A 152 -15.42 11.57 13.87
CA GLY A 152 -16.82 11.73 14.29
C GLY A 152 -17.03 12.63 15.52
N GLU A 153 -15.96 13.09 16.16
CA GLU A 153 -16.01 13.86 17.42
C GLU A 153 -15.33 15.23 17.27
N CYS A 154 -15.43 15.82 16.08
CA CYS A 154 -14.97 17.17 15.82
C CYS A 154 -16.14 18.15 16.04
N GLU A 155 -16.32 18.60 17.28
CA GLU A 155 -17.36 19.56 17.67
C GLU A 155 -17.37 20.79 16.76
N ASN A 156 -18.47 21.06 16.04
CA ASN A 156 -18.69 22.21 15.14
C ASN A 156 -17.54 22.58 14.17
N LYS A 157 -16.51 21.74 14.06
CA LYS A 157 -15.27 21.95 13.30
C LYS A 157 -15.08 20.79 12.36
N SER A 158 -14.52 21.06 11.19
CA SER A 158 -14.05 19.98 10.31
C SER A 158 -12.76 19.36 10.86
N VAL A 159 -12.50 18.11 10.50
CA VAL A 159 -11.21 17.45 10.77
C VAL A 159 -10.02 18.29 10.26
N SER A 160 -10.17 18.93 9.10
CA SER A 160 -9.13 19.80 8.55
C SER A 160 -8.85 21.01 9.44
N GLN A 161 -9.88 21.64 10.03
CA GLN A 161 -9.70 22.75 10.97
C GLN A 161 -8.99 22.29 12.24
N VAL A 162 -9.38 21.13 12.79
CA VAL A 162 -8.70 20.54 13.95
C VAL A 162 -7.22 20.30 13.66
N ILE A 163 -6.87 19.74 12.50
CA ILE A 163 -5.47 19.52 12.10
C ILE A 163 -4.72 20.85 11.94
N ILE A 164 -5.32 21.86 11.30
CA ILE A 164 -4.70 23.19 11.12
C ILE A 164 -4.39 23.81 12.49
N GLU A 165 -5.33 23.78 13.43
CA GLU A 165 -5.15 24.31 14.78
C GLU A 165 -4.06 23.55 15.55
N MET A 166 -4.06 22.21 15.48
CA MET A 166 -3.07 21.35 16.15
C MET A 166 -1.63 21.56 15.66
N THR A 167 -1.47 21.97 14.40
CA THR A 167 -0.17 22.08 13.72
C THR A 167 0.29 23.52 13.53
N GLY A 168 -0.58 24.51 13.78
CA GLY A 168 -0.29 25.92 13.54
C GLY A 168 -0.24 26.31 12.05
N GLY A 169 -0.80 25.50 11.15
CA GLY A 169 -0.78 25.80 9.71
C GLY A 169 -1.21 24.67 8.77
N GLY A 170 -1.33 23.43 9.25
CA GLY A 170 -1.65 22.25 8.45
C GLY A 170 -0.52 21.20 8.47
N ALA A 171 -0.78 20.04 7.86
CA ALA A 171 0.25 19.02 7.65
C ALA A 171 0.99 19.26 6.32
N ASP A 172 2.27 18.88 6.25
CA ASP A 172 3.08 18.98 5.04
C ASP A 172 2.61 17.95 3.98
N TYR A 173 2.19 16.78 4.45
CA TYR A 173 1.65 15.71 3.60
C TYR A 173 0.35 15.15 4.15
N CYS A 174 -0.60 14.87 3.26
CA CYS A 174 -1.89 14.27 3.59
C CYS A 174 -2.13 13.02 2.75
N PHE A 175 -2.52 11.92 3.38
CA PHE A 175 -2.83 10.65 2.73
C PHE A 175 -4.28 10.24 3.00
N GLU A 176 -5.07 10.06 1.95
CA GLU A 176 -6.42 9.46 2.05
C GLU A 176 -6.30 7.93 1.88
N CYS A 177 -6.76 7.18 2.87
CA CYS A 177 -6.71 5.71 2.92
C CYS A 177 -8.06 5.08 3.29
N VAL A 178 -9.18 5.80 3.13
CA VAL A 178 -10.55 5.30 3.37
C VAL A 178 -11.25 4.95 2.06
N GLY A 179 -10.96 5.69 0.97
CA GLY A 179 -11.56 5.48 -0.35
C GLY A 179 -12.94 6.13 -0.51
N LYS A 180 -13.27 7.16 0.28
CA LYS A 180 -14.55 7.89 0.14
C LYS A 180 -14.54 8.91 -1.01
N THR A 181 -13.35 9.33 -1.42
CA THR A 181 -13.13 10.22 -2.58
C THR A 181 -11.83 9.81 -3.29
N LEU A 182 -11.79 9.87 -4.62
CA LEU A 182 -10.58 9.61 -5.41
C LEU A 182 -9.63 10.81 -5.30
N MET A 183 -8.62 10.71 -4.44
CA MET A 183 -7.53 11.69 -4.31
C MET A 183 -6.18 10.98 -4.21
N GLY A 184 -5.23 11.25 -5.11
CA GLY A 184 -3.84 10.78 -5.02
C GLY A 184 -3.35 9.89 -6.17
N SER A 185 -2.12 9.37 -6.03
CA SER A 185 -1.48 8.47 -7.03
C SER A 185 -2.02 7.05 -6.93
N ILE A 186 -2.38 6.46 -8.07
CA ILE A 186 -2.84 5.06 -8.15
C ILE A 186 -1.68 4.11 -7.79
N PHE A 187 -1.86 3.25 -6.77
CA PHE A 187 -0.94 2.18 -6.30
C PHE A 187 0.42 2.59 -5.68
N GLY A 188 0.55 3.77 -5.09
CA GLY A 188 1.69 4.10 -4.22
C GLY A 188 3.08 4.11 -4.88
N GLY A 189 3.16 4.11 -6.22
CA GLY A 189 4.37 4.41 -6.98
C GLY A 189 5.52 3.38 -6.95
N LEU A 190 5.48 2.34 -6.12
CA LEU A 190 6.57 1.33 -6.07
C LEU A 190 6.60 0.43 -7.29
N LYS A 191 7.81 0.10 -7.73
CA LYS A 191 8.10 -0.93 -8.71
C LYS A 191 8.32 -2.28 -8.03
N PRO A 192 7.56 -3.32 -8.40
CA PRO A 192 7.69 -4.64 -7.79
C PRO A 192 9.11 -5.20 -7.85
N LYS A 193 9.75 -5.20 -9.03
CA LYS A 193 11.05 -5.88 -9.21
C LYS A 193 12.25 -5.14 -8.61
N THR A 194 12.14 -3.84 -8.38
CA THR A 194 13.25 -3.03 -7.84
C THR A 194 13.04 -2.63 -6.38
N ASP A 195 11.83 -2.22 -6.02
CA ASP A 195 11.58 -1.58 -4.73
C ASP A 195 11.11 -2.57 -3.66
N VAL A 196 10.35 -3.62 -4.03
CA VAL A 196 9.91 -4.64 -3.07
C VAL A 196 11.09 -5.42 -2.47
N PRO A 197 12.16 -5.78 -3.22
CA PRO A 197 13.39 -6.32 -2.62
C PRO A 197 14.02 -5.41 -1.55
N ILE A 198 13.95 -4.08 -1.73
CA ILE A 198 14.44 -3.13 -0.73
C ILE A 198 13.57 -3.18 0.53
N LEU A 199 12.24 -3.28 0.38
CA LEU A 199 11.34 -3.46 1.53
C LEU A 199 11.62 -4.78 2.27
N PHE A 200 11.86 -5.87 1.55
CA PHE A 200 12.27 -7.14 2.15
C PHE A 200 13.59 -7.01 2.91
N LYS A 201 14.58 -6.34 2.34
CA LYS A 201 15.85 -6.08 3.02
C LYS A 201 15.64 -5.28 4.31
N ARG A 202 14.89 -4.17 4.25
CA ARG A 202 14.57 -3.36 5.43
C ARG A 202 13.82 -4.16 6.51
N TYR A 203 12.95 -5.07 6.09
CA TYR A 203 12.25 -6.00 6.99
C TYR A 203 13.23 -6.98 7.66
N MET A 204 14.12 -7.60 6.90
CA MET A 204 15.14 -8.52 7.43
C MET A 204 16.11 -7.81 8.38
N ASP A 205 16.48 -6.56 8.06
CA ASP A 205 17.32 -5.69 8.87
C ASP A 205 16.58 -5.09 10.08
N LYS A 206 15.30 -5.43 10.29
CA LYS A 206 14.42 -4.93 11.38
C LYS A 206 14.26 -3.41 11.42
N THR A 207 14.54 -2.73 10.31
CA THR A 207 14.32 -1.28 10.17
C THR A 207 12.86 -0.99 9.83
N LEU A 208 12.21 -1.92 9.13
CA LEU A 208 10.80 -1.88 8.76
C LEU A 208 9.97 -2.84 9.63
N ASN A 209 9.06 -2.28 10.43
CA ASN A 209 8.33 -2.99 11.47
C ASN A 209 6.90 -3.36 11.02
N TYR A 210 6.79 -4.53 10.39
CA TYR A 210 5.50 -5.19 10.16
C TYR A 210 5.28 -6.40 11.09
N VAL A 211 6.15 -6.63 12.08
CA VAL A 211 6.07 -7.82 12.95
C VAL A 211 4.82 -7.78 13.86
N ASN A 212 4.21 -6.60 14.03
CA ASN A 212 2.91 -6.44 14.68
C ASN A 212 1.70 -6.64 13.75
N MET A 213 1.88 -7.07 12.49
CA MET A 213 0.78 -7.26 11.52
C MET A 213 -0.20 -8.42 11.83
N GLN A 214 -0.11 -9.03 13.01
CA GLN A 214 -1.13 -9.98 13.51
C GLN A 214 -2.52 -9.33 13.65
N TYR A 215 -2.58 -7.99 13.72
CA TYR A 215 -3.81 -7.20 13.81
C TYR A 215 -4.48 -6.93 12.45
N PHE A 216 -3.98 -7.46 11.32
CA PHE A 216 -4.61 -7.34 10.00
C PHE A 216 -5.55 -8.51 9.64
N LYS A 217 -5.91 -9.33 10.64
CA LYS A 217 -7.00 -10.30 10.51
C LYS A 217 -8.35 -9.63 10.66
#